data_AF-A0A954PZX3-F1
#
_entry.id   AF-A0A954PZX3-F1
#
_cell.length_a   1.000
_cell.length_b   1.000
_cell.length_c   1.000
_cell.angle_alpha   90.00
_cell.angle_beta   90.00
_cell.angle_gamma   90.00
#
_symmetry.space_group_name_H-M   'P 1'
#
loop_
_entity.id
_entity.type
_entity.pdbx_description
1 polymer ?
#
loop_
_entity_poly.entity_id
_entity_poly.type
_entity_poly.pdbx_seq_one_letter_code
_entity_poly.pdbx_strand_id
1 'polypeptide(L)' 'MTLKKLEIETHGQLDLQGFPGISEEVAAGYESINYTITVEGDATTEELKALQEYVKRTSPNYFNMAKPVQ' A
#
# COMPACT_ATOMS: atom_id res chain seq x y z
N MET A 1 20.95 10.20 -5.40
CA MET A 1 19.73 10.78 -4.83
C MET A 1 19.86 10.88 -3.31
N THR A 2 19.56 12.06 -2.78
CA THR A 2 19.33 12.34 -1.35
C THR A 2 17.84 12.51 -1.13
N LEU A 3 17.26 11.68 -0.26
CA LEU A 3 15.84 11.76 0.08
C LEU A 3 15.67 12.67 1.30
N LYS A 4 14.90 13.76 1.16
CA LYS A 4 14.58 14.69 2.25
C LYS A 4 13.28 14.31 2.95
N LYS A 5 12.30 13.82 2.20
CA LYS A 5 11.01 13.34 2.72
C LYS A 5 10.57 12.08 1.97
N LEU A 6 10.07 11.11 2.73
CA LEU A 6 9.26 10.00 2.24
C LEU A 6 8.00 9.95 3.10
N GLU A 7 6.84 10.04 2.46
CA GLU A 7 5.56 9.88 3.11
C GLU A 7 4.72 8.90 2.31
N ILE A 8 4.10 7.96 3.02
CA ILE A 8 3.26 6.93 2.43
C ILE A 8 1.91 7.05 3.12
N GLU A 9 0.90 7.41 2.36
CA GLU A 9 -0.48 7.44 2.81
C GLU A 9 -1.22 6.23 2.22
N THR A 10 -2.01 5.56 3.04
CA THR A 10 -2.74 4.36 2.65
C THR A 10 -4.20 4.51 3.04
N HIS A 11 -5.11 4.23 2.11
CA HIS A 11 -6.56 4.33 2.29
C HIS A 11 -7.25 3.05 1.84
N GLY A 12 -8.12 2.51 2.68
CA GLY A 12 -8.97 1.37 2.35
C GLY A 12 -10.35 1.57 2.95
N GLN A 13 -11.36 0.94 2.35
CA GLN A 13 -12.73 0.94 2.84
C GLN A 13 -13.13 -0.49 3.20
N LEU A 14 -13.76 -0.64 4.37
CA LEU A 14 -14.27 -1.90 4.85
C LEU A 14 -15.80 -1.85 4.87
N ASP A 15 -16.44 -2.88 4.32
CA ASP A 15 -17.85 -3.13 4.55
C ASP A 15 -18.01 -3.96 5.84
N LEU A 16 -18.64 -3.34 6.84
CA LEU A 16 -18.85 -3.95 8.15
C LEU A 16 -19.88 -5.08 8.15
N GLN A 17 -20.54 -5.39 7.03
CA GLN A 17 -21.38 -6.58 6.93
C GLN A 17 -20.55 -7.86 6.91
N GLY A 18 -19.31 -7.82 6.39
CA GLY A 18 -18.45 -9.01 6.29
C GLY A 18 -17.82 -9.44 7.62
N PHE A 19 -17.23 -8.50 8.39
CA PHE A 19 -16.51 -8.80 9.64
C PHE A 19 -17.32 -9.59 10.70
N PRO A 20 -18.57 -9.21 11.04
CA PRO A 20 -19.41 -9.93 11.98
C PRO A 20 -20.18 -11.10 11.34
N GLY A 21 -20.02 -11.36 10.04
CA GLY A 21 -20.74 -12.42 9.33
C GLY A 21 -22.22 -12.11 9.05
N ILE A 22 -22.58 -10.83 8.86
CA ILE A 22 -23.96 -10.43 8.50
C ILE A 22 -24.29 -10.82 7.06
N SER A 23 -23.29 -10.81 6.16
CA SER A 23 -23.42 -11.25 4.78
C SER A 23 -22.23 -12.13 4.38
N GLU A 24 -22.49 -13.31 3.84
CA GLU A 24 -21.46 -14.22 3.30
C GLU A 24 -20.94 -13.76 1.93
N GLU A 25 -21.67 -12.85 1.27
CA GLU A 25 -21.27 -12.29 -0.03
C GLU A 25 -20.24 -11.15 0.10
N VAL A 26 -20.01 -10.65 1.33
CA VAL A 26 -19.14 -9.51 1.61
C VAL A 26 -17.85 -9.98 2.27
N ALA A 27 -16.70 -9.56 1.73
CA ALA A 27 -15.41 -9.88 2.31
C ALA A 27 -15.26 -9.28 3.71
N ALA A 28 -14.73 -10.04 4.67
CA ALA A 28 -14.48 -9.59 6.03
C ALA A 28 -13.28 -8.61 6.18
N GLY A 29 -12.61 -8.29 5.07
CA GLY A 29 -11.44 -7.42 5.01
C GLY A 29 -11.54 -6.40 3.88
N TYR A 30 -10.48 -5.62 3.69
CA TYR A 30 -10.41 -4.64 2.61
C TYR A 30 -10.44 -5.33 1.24
N GLU A 31 -11.35 -4.92 0.36
CA GLU A 31 -11.37 -5.37 -1.03
C GLU A 31 -10.30 -4.65 -1.87
N SER A 32 -10.03 -3.39 -1.55
CA SER A 32 -8.99 -2.60 -2.18
C SER A 32 -8.32 -1.69 -1.16
N ILE A 33 -7.02 -1.48 -1.35
CA ILE A 33 -6.25 -0.53 -0.58
C ILE A 33 -5.42 0.30 -1.56
N ASN A 34 -5.66 1.61 -1.54
CA ASN A 34 -4.96 2.59 -2.34
C ASN A 34 -3.83 3.20 -1.51
N TYR A 35 -2.71 3.52 -2.16
CA TYR A 35 -1.61 4.21 -1.50
C TYR A 35 -1.06 5.32 -2.36
N THR A 36 -0.63 6.40 -1.70
CA THR A 36 0.05 7.54 -2.31
C THR A 36 1.42 7.68 -1.68
N ILE A 37 2.46 7.83 -2.50
CA ILE A 37 3.82 8.06 -2.04
C ILE A 37 4.23 9.47 -2.43
N THR A 38 4.54 10.29 -1.43
CA THR A 38 5.08 11.64 -1.62
C THR A 38 6.58 11.62 -1.31
N VAL A 39 7.38 12.02 -2.29
CA VAL A 39 8.85 12.06 -2.19
C VAL A 39 9.35 13.47 -2.42
N GLU A 40 10.24 13.95 -1.55
CA GLU A 40 11.01 15.17 -1.75
C GLU A 40 12.51 14.84 -1.77
N GLY A 41 13.21 15.25 -2.81
CA GLY A 41 14.65 14.98 -2.97
C GLY A 41 15.21 15.46 -4.31
N ASP A 42 16.52 15.33 -4.48
CA ASP A 42 17.22 15.55 -5.74
C ASP A 42 17.28 14.22 -6.53
N ALA A 43 16.16 13.88 -7.15
CA ALA A 43 16.02 12.67 -7.95
C ALA A 43 15.38 12.99 -9.31
N THR A 44 15.85 12.31 -10.35
CA THR A 44 15.20 12.34 -11.67
C THR A 44 13.93 11.48 -11.66
N THR A 45 13.08 11.68 -12.66
CA THR A 45 11.88 10.85 -12.87
C THR A 45 12.22 9.36 -12.98
N GLU A 46 13.33 9.02 -13.64
CA GLU A 46 13.82 7.65 -13.79
C GLU A 46 14.27 7.06 -12.45
N GLU A 47 14.99 7.83 -11.62
CA GLU A 47 15.39 7.40 -10.28
C GLU A 47 14.18 7.19 -9.37
N LEU A 48 13.16 8.06 -9.45
CA LEU A 48 11.91 7.93 -8.69
C LEU A 48 11.12 6.68 -9.11
N LYS A 49 11.05 6.37 -10.40
CA LYS A 49 10.43 5.12 -10.89
C LYS A 49 11.18 3.89 -10.41
N ALA A 50 12.51 3.90 -10.48
CA ALA A 50 13.32 2.79 -9.98
C ALA A 50 13.15 2.60 -8.46
N LEU A 51 13.06 3.70 -7.70
CA LEU A 51 12.77 3.67 -6.27
C LEU A 51 11.39 3.09 -5.98
N GLN A 52 10.35 3.49 -6.72
CA GLN A 52 9.00 2.96 -6.55
C GLN A 52 8.97 1.44 -6.74
N GLU A 53 9.60 0.92 -7.80
CA GLU A 53 9.64 -0.52 -8.07
C GLU A 53 10.48 -1.27 -7.04
N TYR A 54 11.59 -0.68 -6.59
CA TYR A 54 12.38 -1.23 -5.49
C TYR A 54 11.55 -1.35 -4.21
N VAL A 55 10.87 -0.27 -3.81
CA VAL A 55 10.05 -0.22 -2.58
C VAL A 55 8.89 -1.21 -2.66
N LYS A 56 8.19 -1.33 -3.79
CA LYS A 56 7.13 -2.36 -3.94
C LYS A 56 7.67 -3.77 -3.72
N ARG A 57 8.88 -4.06 -4.21
CA ARG A 57 9.49 -5.39 -4.09
C ARG A 57 9.99 -5.69 -2.67
N THR A 58 10.42 -4.68 -1.92
CA THR A 58 11.09 -4.87 -0.62
C THR A 58 10.23 -4.44 0.58
N SER A 59 9.12 -3.75 0.35
CA SER A 59 8.26 -3.23 1.43
C SER A 59 7.59 -4.38 2.18
N PRO A 60 7.84 -4.54 3.49
CA PRO A 60 7.18 -5.54 4.30
C PRO A 60 5.67 -5.27 4.42
N ASN A 61 5.25 -4.00 4.39
CA ASN A 61 3.83 -3.63 4.40
C ASN A 61 3.15 -4.07 3.12
N TYR A 62 3.76 -3.78 1.96
CA TYR A 62 3.23 -4.25 0.68
C TYR A 62 3.17 -5.78 0.64
N PHE A 63 4.21 -6.46 1.12
CA PHE A 63 4.23 -7.92 1.20
C PHE A 63 3.06 -8.46 2.02
N ASN A 64 2.87 -7.97 3.25
CA ASN A 64 1.83 -8.45 4.15
C ASN A 64 0.41 -8.08 3.69
N MET A 65 0.26 -6.98 2.93
CA MET A 65 -1.04 -6.59 2.38
C MET A 65 -1.38 -7.33 1.08
N ALA A 66 -0.39 -7.60 0.24
CA ALA A 66 -0.59 -8.24 -1.06
C ALA A 66 -0.53 -9.77 -1.01
N LYS A 67 -0.15 -10.36 0.12
CA LYS A 67 -0.03 -11.80 0.30
C LYS A 67 -0.75 -12.27 1.55
N PRO A 68 -1.31 -13.49 1.55
CA PRO A 68 -1.83 -14.10 2.76
C PRO A 68 -0.74 -14.20 3.83
N VAL A 69 -1.07 -13.76 5.04
CA VAL A 69 -0.29 -14.04 6.24
C VAL A 69 -0.89 -15.28 6.89
N GLN A 70 -0.05 -16.29 7.17
CA GLN A 70 -0.45 -17.57 7.76
C GLN A 70 -0.27 -17.57 9.28
#